data_AF-A0A2G9NTH6-F1
#
_entry.id   AF-A0A2G9NTH6-F1
#
_cell.length_a   1.000
_cell.length_b   1.000
_cell.length_c   1.000
_cell.angle_alpha   90.00
_cell.angle_beta   90.00
_cell.angle_gamma   90.00
#
_symmetry.space_group_name_H-M   'P 1'
#
loop_
_entity.id
_entity.type
_entity.pdbx_description
1 polymer ?
#
loop_
_entity_poly.entity_id
_entity_poly.type
_entity_poly.pdbx_seq_one_letter_code
_entity_poly.pdbx_strand_id
1 'polypeptide(L)'
;MTNKTGKAYAFFNCEASKGDIEKELPSIRSCVKTPNALELSLMEGTDTLKGDAQLLQIAREAKEAGIKYVMEATYQNATNHQTADEVASILNQAYQSPLYQKGEQFRGEVVYKERGKYLFRE
;
A
#
# COMPACT_ATOMS: atom_id res chain seq x y z
N MET A 1 22.21 10.55 -14.40
CA MET A 1 21.07 10.76 -13.47
C MET A 1 20.80 9.42 -12.81
N THR A 2 21.00 9.29 -11.50
CA THR A 2 20.59 8.07 -10.79
C THR A 2 19.08 7.99 -10.81
N ASN A 3 18.52 7.04 -11.57
CA ASN A 3 17.09 6.74 -11.55
C ASN A 3 16.70 6.44 -10.10
N LYS A 4 16.03 7.38 -9.44
CA LYS A 4 15.50 7.16 -8.10
C LYS A 4 14.24 6.32 -8.27
N THR A 5 14.28 5.10 -7.77
CA THR A 5 13.11 4.25 -7.68
C THR A 5 12.48 4.49 -6.32
N GLY A 6 11.27 5.04 -6.32
CA GLY A 6 10.50 5.29 -5.11
C GLY A 6 9.88 4.01 -4.57
N LYS A 7 9.76 3.90 -3.25
CA LYS A 7 9.18 2.76 -2.56
C LYS A 7 8.27 3.21 -1.41
N ALA A 8 7.07 2.62 -1.33
CA ALA A 8 6.12 2.83 -0.26
C ALA A 8 5.39 1.52 0.08
N TYR A 9 4.76 1.47 1.25
CA TYR A 9 4.04 0.32 1.76
C TYR A 9 2.69 0.75 2.31
N ALA A 10 1.64 0.08 1.91
CA ALA A 10 0.28 0.25 2.41
C ALA A 10 -0.09 -0.93 3.31
N PHE A 11 -0.40 -0.68 4.57
CA PHE A 11 -0.94 -1.64 5.51
C PHE A 11 -2.44 -1.40 5.59
N PHE A 12 -3.30 -2.38 5.29
CA PHE A 12 -4.74 -2.17 5.31
C PHE A 12 -5.53 -3.45 5.59
N ASN A 13 -6.72 -3.30 6.15
CA ASN A 13 -7.67 -4.39 6.33
C ASN A 13 -8.81 -4.31 5.31
N CYS A 14 -9.27 -5.46 4.85
CA CYS A 14 -10.40 -5.61 3.94
C CYS A 14 -10.97 -7.03 4.11
N GLU A 15 -12.30 -7.17 4.13
CA GLU A 15 -12.93 -8.50 4.23
C GLU A 15 -12.84 -9.30 2.91
N ALA A 16 -12.62 -8.61 1.77
CA ALA A 16 -12.43 -9.26 0.48
C ALA A 16 -11.20 -10.18 0.50
N SER A 17 -11.24 -11.27 -0.29
CA SER A 17 -10.10 -12.15 -0.43
C SER A 17 -8.96 -11.46 -1.20
N LYS A 18 -7.72 -11.92 -1.02
CA LYS A 18 -6.58 -11.45 -1.82
C LYS A 18 -6.88 -11.46 -3.33
N GLY A 19 -7.50 -12.53 -3.83
CA GLY A 19 -7.83 -12.69 -5.24
C GLY A 19 -8.87 -11.69 -5.74
N ASP A 20 -9.85 -11.33 -4.90
CA ASP A 20 -10.84 -10.30 -5.25
C ASP A 20 -10.20 -8.91 -5.32
N ILE A 21 -9.29 -8.60 -4.38
CA ILE A 21 -8.53 -7.34 -4.39
C ILE A 21 -7.68 -7.28 -5.66
N GLU A 22 -6.92 -8.32 -5.98
CA GLU A 22 -6.09 -8.39 -7.20
C GLU A 22 -6.91 -8.24 -8.49
N LYS A 23 -8.13 -8.79 -8.51
CA LYS A 23 -9.05 -8.67 -9.64
C LYS A 23 -9.59 -7.25 -9.82
N GLU A 24 -9.81 -6.52 -8.72
CA GLU A 24 -10.34 -5.16 -8.75
C GLU A 24 -9.25 -4.08 -8.96
N LEU A 25 -7.99 -4.38 -8.61
CA LEU A 25 -6.87 -3.44 -8.75
C LEU A 25 -6.74 -2.77 -10.13
N PRO A 26 -6.90 -3.47 -11.27
CA PRO A 26 -6.87 -2.81 -12.58
C PRO A 26 -7.94 -1.71 -12.75
N SER A 27 -9.16 -1.97 -12.28
CA SER A 27 -10.25 -0.99 -12.31
C SER A 27 -9.93 0.22 -11.44
N ILE A 28 -9.46 -0.03 -10.21
CA ILE A 28 -9.03 1.02 -9.27
C ILE A 28 -7.92 1.90 -9.88
N ARG A 29 -6.89 1.28 -10.48
CA ARG A 29 -5.79 1.99 -11.15
C ARG A 29 -6.27 2.85 -12.31
N SER A 30 -7.25 2.36 -13.07
CA SER A 30 -7.87 3.12 -14.17
C SER A 30 -8.61 4.36 -13.65
N CYS A 31 -9.38 4.22 -12.57
CA CYS A 31 -10.13 5.32 -11.95
C CYS A 31 -9.22 6.45 -11.44
N VAL A 32 -8.12 6.11 -10.77
CA VAL A 32 -7.17 7.12 -10.23
C VAL A 32 -6.07 7.50 -11.21
N LYS A 33 -6.12 6.98 -12.45
CA LYS A 33 -5.14 7.24 -13.52
C LYS A 33 -3.69 6.95 -13.07
N THR A 34 -3.50 5.86 -12.35
CA THR A 34 -2.18 5.47 -11.83
C THR A 34 -1.16 5.34 -12.97
N PRO A 35 0.07 5.85 -12.81
CA PRO A 35 1.14 5.65 -13.78
C PRO A 35 1.40 4.16 -14.07
N ASN A 36 1.65 3.83 -15.34
CA ASN A 36 2.02 2.47 -15.75
C ASN A 36 3.35 2.00 -15.14
N ALA A 37 4.23 2.94 -14.81
CA ALA A 37 5.52 2.68 -14.17
C ALA A 37 5.42 2.40 -12.66
N LEU A 38 4.22 2.46 -12.06
CA LEU A 38 3.98 1.99 -10.70
C LEU A 38 3.76 0.48 -10.71
N GLU A 39 4.63 -0.24 -10.02
CA GLU A 39 4.51 -1.66 -9.74
C GLU A 39 3.90 -1.86 -8.36
N LEU A 40 2.93 -2.76 -8.24
CA LEU A 40 2.25 -3.09 -6.99
C LEU A 40 2.38 -4.58 -6.72
N SER A 41 2.65 -4.95 -5.47
CA SER A 41 2.66 -6.32 -5.00
C SER A 41 1.80 -6.45 -3.75
N LEU A 42 0.75 -7.27 -3.83
CA LEU A 42 -0.15 -7.52 -2.71
C LEU A 42 0.26 -8.78 -1.95
N MET A 43 0.39 -8.64 -0.64
CA MET A 43 0.72 -9.70 0.30
C MET A 43 -0.41 -9.87 1.32
N GLU A 44 -0.78 -11.12 1.58
CA GLU A 44 -1.69 -11.49 2.67
C GLU A 44 -0.83 -11.93 3.87
N GLY A 45 -1.03 -11.26 5.00
CA GLY A 45 -0.20 -11.41 6.19
C GLY A 45 1.08 -10.56 6.14
N THR A 46 1.32 -9.81 7.21
CA THR A 46 2.48 -8.92 7.32
C THR A 46 3.80 -9.67 7.56
N ASP A 47 3.75 -10.94 7.98
CA ASP A 47 4.93 -11.80 8.23
C ASP A 47 5.74 -12.11 6.97
N THR A 48 5.13 -11.95 5.79
CA THR A 48 5.79 -12.17 4.50
C THR A 48 6.65 -10.99 4.05
N LEU A 49 6.50 -9.83 4.72
CA LEU A 49 7.22 -8.62 4.39
C LEU A 49 8.71 -8.76 4.70
N LYS A 50 9.55 -8.42 3.73
CA LYS A 50 11.00 -8.36 3.89
C LYS A 50 11.45 -6.90 3.93
N GLY A 51 12.28 -6.57 4.90
CA GLY A 51 12.73 -5.19 5.10
C GLY A 51 13.75 -5.05 6.21
N ASP A 52 14.07 -3.80 6.53
CA ASP A 52 14.88 -3.49 7.70
C ASP A 52 14.06 -3.59 9.00
N ALA A 53 14.76 -3.50 10.14
CA ALA A 53 14.15 -3.69 11.46
C ALA A 53 13.00 -2.70 11.75
N GLN A 54 13.03 -1.48 11.20
CA GLN A 54 11.96 -0.51 11.41
C GLN A 54 10.70 -0.91 10.65
N LEU A 55 10.83 -1.34 9.39
CA LEU A 55 9.68 -1.82 8.62
C LEU A 55 9.07 -3.09 9.23
N LEU A 56 9.91 -4.00 9.71
CA LEU A 56 9.44 -5.24 10.35
C LEU A 56 8.74 -4.95 11.69
N GLN A 57 9.14 -3.91 12.41
CA GLN A 57 8.45 -3.45 13.60
C GLN A 57 7.05 -2.90 13.26
N ILE A 58 6.94 -2.05 12.23
CA ILE A 58 5.64 -1.55 11.74
C ILE A 58 4.74 -2.70 11.30
N ALA A 59 5.29 -3.69 10.59
CA ALA A 59 4.55 -4.88 10.16
C ALA A 59 4.02 -5.72 11.33
N ARG A 60 4.76 -5.78 12.44
CA ARG A 60 4.32 -6.45 13.68
C ARG A 60 3.20 -5.67 14.35
N GLU A 61 3.34 -4.36 14.49
CA GLU A 61 2.30 -3.50 15.08
C GLU A 61 1.00 -3.56 14.26
N ALA A 62 1.10 -3.50 12.94
CA ALA A 62 -0.04 -3.67 12.04
C ALA A 62 -0.73 -5.03 12.26
N LYS A 63 0.04 -6.11 12.41
CA LYS A 63 -0.51 -7.45 12.70
C LYS A 63 -1.24 -7.50 14.04
N GLU A 64 -0.66 -6.92 15.08
CA GLU A 64 -1.27 -6.85 16.41
C GLU A 64 -2.57 -6.02 16.39
N ALA A 65 -2.66 -5.03 15.50
CA ALA A 65 -3.87 -4.26 15.23
C ALA A 65 -4.91 -4.98 14.34
N GLY A 66 -4.62 -6.21 13.90
CA GLY A 66 -5.50 -7.01 13.06
C GLY A 66 -5.46 -6.64 11.57
N ILE A 67 -4.44 -5.92 11.12
CA ILE A 67 -4.25 -5.61 9.70
C ILE A 67 -3.87 -6.88 8.93
N LYS A 68 -4.63 -7.15 7.86
CA LYS A 68 -4.51 -8.39 7.08
C LYS A 68 -3.58 -8.28 5.88
N TYR A 69 -3.54 -7.12 5.21
CA TYR A 69 -2.85 -6.98 3.94
C TYR A 69 -1.72 -5.96 3.97
N VAL A 70 -0.71 -6.23 3.16
CA VAL A 70 0.36 -5.27 2.83
C VAL A 70 0.45 -5.14 1.31
N MET A 71 0.40 -3.91 0.82
CA MET A 71 0.69 -3.59 -0.57
C MET A 71 2.03 -2.87 -0.65
N GLU A 72 3.02 -3.53 -1.25
CA GLU A 72 4.30 -2.91 -1.58
C GLU A 72 4.19 -2.23 -2.95
N ALA A 73 4.67 -0.99 -3.03
CA ALA A 73 4.68 -0.24 -4.27
C ALA A 73 6.07 0.27 -4.61
N THR A 74 6.41 0.17 -5.90
CA THR A 74 7.68 0.61 -6.45
C THR A 74 7.41 1.48 -7.67
N TYR A 75 7.95 2.71 -7.69
CA TYR A 75 7.72 3.67 -8.78
C TYR A 75 9.04 4.18 -9.37
N GLN A 76 9.31 3.83 -10.62
CA GLN A 76 10.49 4.29 -11.33
C GLN A 76 10.48 5.81 -11.55
N ASN A 77 11.64 6.45 -11.33
CA ASN A 77 11.85 7.89 -11.49
C ASN A 77 10.99 8.77 -10.56
N ALA A 78 10.56 8.21 -9.43
CA ALA A 78 9.79 8.88 -8.41
C ALA A 78 10.49 8.80 -7.05
N THR A 79 10.09 9.68 -6.14
CA THR A 79 10.50 9.63 -4.74
C THR A 79 9.62 8.66 -3.94
N ASN A 80 10.09 8.25 -2.77
CA ASN A 80 9.31 7.43 -1.84
C ASN A 80 8.00 8.13 -1.44
N HIS A 81 8.04 9.45 -1.24
CA HIS A 81 6.86 10.26 -0.94
C HIS A 81 5.85 10.25 -2.10
N GLN A 82 6.29 10.53 -3.34
CA GLN A 82 5.40 10.45 -4.51
C GLN A 82 4.81 9.04 -4.69
N THR A 83 5.59 8.00 -4.40
CA THR A 83 5.10 6.62 -4.43
C THR A 83 4.02 6.40 -3.37
N ALA A 84 4.18 6.97 -2.19
CA ALA A 84 3.17 6.91 -1.13
C ALA A 84 1.87 7.62 -1.53
N ASP A 85 1.94 8.74 -2.23
CA ASP A 85 0.75 9.46 -2.72
C ASP A 85 -0.06 8.64 -3.75
N GLU A 86 0.62 7.97 -4.67
CA GLU A 86 -0.02 7.09 -5.64
C GLU A 86 -0.71 5.90 -4.94
N VAL A 87 -0.03 5.28 -3.98
CA VAL A 87 -0.58 4.17 -3.19
C VAL A 87 -1.76 4.62 -2.33
N ALA A 88 -1.67 5.79 -1.71
CA ALA A 88 -2.76 6.36 -0.93
C ALA A 88 -3.99 6.63 -1.82
N SER A 89 -3.78 7.11 -3.05
CA SER A 89 -4.85 7.31 -4.03
C SER A 89 -5.52 5.97 -4.39
N ILE A 90 -4.73 4.91 -4.61
CA ILE A 90 -5.24 3.56 -4.86
C ILE A 90 -6.05 3.04 -3.66
N LEU A 91 -5.54 3.18 -2.43
CA LEU A 91 -6.27 2.73 -1.23
C LEU A 91 -7.57 3.50 -1.02
N ASN A 92 -7.55 4.82 -1.22
CA ASN A 92 -8.76 5.65 -1.11
C ASN A 92 -9.81 5.22 -2.14
N GLN A 93 -9.40 4.91 -3.36
CA GLN A 93 -10.32 4.43 -4.39
C GLN A 93 -10.76 2.98 -4.14
N ALA A 94 -9.91 2.13 -3.56
CA ALA A 94 -10.28 0.79 -3.14
C ALA A 94 -11.42 0.83 -2.11
N TYR A 95 -11.39 1.79 -1.18
CA TYR A 95 -12.49 2.00 -0.23
C TYR A 95 -13.81 2.43 -0.88
N GLN A 96 -13.75 3.04 -2.06
CA GLN A 96 -14.93 3.38 -2.86
C GLN A 96 -15.34 2.28 -3.84
N SER A 97 -14.63 1.14 -3.86
CA SER A 97 -14.91 0.02 -4.76
C SER A 97 -15.80 -1.03 -4.09
N PRO A 98 -16.29 -2.04 -4.85
CA PRO A 98 -17.05 -3.15 -4.29
C PRO A 98 -16.30 -4.02 -3.27
N LEU A 99 -15.00 -3.76 -3.04
CA LEU A 99 -14.19 -4.47 -2.05
C LEU A 99 -14.63 -4.18 -0.61
N TYR A 100 -15.23 -3.02 -0.36
CA TYR A 100 -15.69 -2.62 0.97
C TYR A 100 -17.22 -2.54 1.01
N GLN A 101 -17.79 -3.06 2.09
CA GLN A 101 -19.23 -2.96 2.30
C GLN A 101 -19.62 -1.57 2.80
N LYS A 102 -20.86 -1.17 2.53
CA LYS A 102 -21.37 0.11 3.02
C LYS A 102 -21.30 0.17 4.55
N GLY A 103 -20.51 1.10 5.08
CA GLY A 103 -20.33 1.30 6.52
C GLY A 103 -19.17 0.52 7.14
N GLU A 104 -18.41 -0.23 6.34
CA GLU A 104 -17.14 -0.82 6.79
C GLU A 104 -16.15 0.29 7.14
N GLN A 105 -15.48 0.19 8.29
CA GLN A 105 -14.47 1.19 8.66
C GLN A 105 -13.20 0.94 7.87
N PHE A 106 -12.78 1.93 7.08
CA PHE A 106 -11.44 1.92 6.50
C PHE A 106 -10.39 1.95 7.60
N ARG A 107 -9.52 0.94 7.62
CA ARG A 107 -8.31 0.91 8.45
C ARG A 107 -7.13 0.64 7.54
N GLY A 108 -6.42 1.69 7.21
CA GLY A 108 -5.21 1.58 6.43
C GLY A 108 -4.26 2.75 6.66
N GLU A 109 -2.97 2.46 6.53
CA GLU A 109 -1.88 3.40 6.71
C GLU A 109 -0.88 3.21 5.58
N VAL A 110 -0.32 4.31 5.07
CA VAL A 110 0.74 4.27 4.07
C VAL A 110 2.02 4.77 4.71
N VAL A 111 3.10 4.02 4.57
CA VAL A 111 4.42 4.40 5.07
C VAL A 111 5.44 4.42 3.96
N TYR A 112 6.42 5.31 4.09
CA TYR A 112 7.54 5.42 3.17
C TYR A 112 8.81 5.83 3.89
N LYS A 113 9.96 5.48 3.34
CA LYS A 113 11.25 5.77 3.99
C LYS A 113 11.80 7.11 3.52
N GLU A 114 12.12 8.01 4.44
CA GLU A 114 12.80 9.26 4.12
C GLU A 114 13.91 9.53 5.14
N ARG A 115 15.09 9.92 4.65
CA ARG A 115 16.29 10.21 5.49
C ARG A 115 16.59 9.12 6.53
N GLY A 116 16.36 7.85 6.17
CA GLY A 116 16.63 6.69 7.00
C GLY A 116 15.53 6.31 8.00
N LYS A 117 14.39 7.01 8.02
CA LYS A 117 13.25 6.71 8.90
C LYS A 117 12.00 6.43 8.09
N TYR A 118 11.13 5.55 8.58
CA TYR A 118 9.78 5.39 8.04
C TYR A 118 8.89 6.50 8.57
N LEU A 119 8.16 7.15 7.65
CA LEU A 119 7.16 8.17 7.92
C LEU A 119 5.80 7.65 7.48
N PHE A 120 4.77 7.98 8.25
CA PHE A 120 3.38 7.76 7.87
C PHE A 120 2.95 8.91 6.95
N ARG A 121 2.22 8.56 5.88
CA ARG A 121 1.61 9.53 4.98
C ARG A 121 0.30 10.00 5.61
N GLU A 122 0.21 11.30 5.87
CA GLU A 122 -0.99 11.98 6.40
C GLU A 122 -2.11 12.11 5.35
#